data_AF-A0A958I2G1-F1
#
_entry.id   AF-A0A958I2G1-F1
#
_cell.length_a   1.000
_cell.length_b   1.000
_cell.length_c   1.000
_cell.angle_alpha   90.00
_cell.angle_beta   90.00
_cell.angle_gamma   90.00
#
_symmetry.space_group_name_H-M   'P 1'
#
loop_
_entity.id
_entity.type
_entity.pdbx_description
1 polymer ?
#
loop_
_entity_poly.entity_id
_entity_poly.type
_entity_poly.pdbx_seq_one_letter_code
_entity_poly.pdbx_strand_id
1 'polypeptide(L)'
;MSSKPTAPSLKRLLFWVATLLIPILLLLVAEAFLRVIDYGGTAPLFRQEVRFGIPKWVVNANVAQRYFNLPPEMIPEASSDVAFPVNKLPGTVRIFCLGGSTTAGFPFEINANFPFQLQHRLKKAFPNNVIEIVNLGISAVNSFTVLDLLPEILEKQPDGLIIYMGHNEFYGAFGVGSTQSVGSNRTLILTYLAFKKWRIFQLLENVIGQFSNRQKPGETAESLMQAMAARQEIPLYDPAVAQARDNFAANLQEIVRTAKAVNVPVVLSTLVSNLRDHSPFISKFAEKQDETTRNRLNAQLLEAHGLVAAGQLEKAASLLNAIAAVDSVSAKLHFLRGEIALKSGKTDAAFGAFSRARDLDLLRFRAPSFFNDVIRTVAETEQLPLVDLAAVFRAASPEGIPGNNLFLEHLHPNFTGYQLMAQSYAIALRQLNFPRLTPQPPAVDLFGKKDIADILQSFRADSAGVTPLDIEFGNLRNFQLMQRWPFSITPLSIDAYQPVGDSLTKATAIRHLRRETYWDFAHYELAEAYQSAEKMARALREIRAVGIAFPENYVPD
;
A
#
# COMPACT_ATOMS: atom_id res chain seq x y z
N MET A 1 -53.66 -29.11 42.68
CA MET A 1 -52.42 -28.64 43.32
C MET A 1 -51.46 -28.20 42.23
N SER A 2 -51.14 -26.90 42.16
CA SER A 2 -50.06 -26.38 41.31
C SER A 2 -49.12 -25.64 42.25
N SER A 3 -47.96 -26.25 42.53
CA SER A 3 -46.94 -25.70 43.42
C SER A 3 -46.19 -24.56 42.72
N LYS A 4 -46.16 -23.40 43.36
CA LYS A 4 -45.28 -22.30 42.94
C LYS A 4 -43.82 -22.69 43.22
N PRO A 5 -42.88 -22.42 42.29
CA PRO A 5 -41.48 -22.75 42.47
C PRO A 5 -40.88 -21.97 43.66
N THR A 6 -40.34 -22.69 44.64
CA THR A 6 -39.61 -22.14 45.78
C THR A 6 -38.26 -21.55 45.33
N ALA A 7 -37.97 -20.31 45.72
CA ALA A 7 -36.72 -19.64 45.41
C ALA A 7 -35.48 -20.45 45.87
N PRO A 8 -34.35 -20.41 45.14
CA PRO A 8 -33.13 -21.14 45.51
C PRO A 8 -32.61 -20.68 46.88
N SER A 9 -32.10 -21.62 47.69
CA SER A 9 -31.43 -21.28 48.94
C SER A 9 -30.15 -20.46 48.66
N LEU A 10 -29.81 -19.50 49.52
CA LEU A 10 -28.62 -18.65 49.38
C LEU A 10 -27.35 -19.47 49.14
N LYS A 11 -27.21 -20.63 49.79
CA LYS A 11 -26.08 -21.56 49.60
C LYS A 11 -26.01 -22.14 48.18
N ARG A 12 -27.15 -22.48 47.58
CA ARG A 12 -27.22 -23.01 46.21
C ARG A 12 -26.92 -21.92 45.18
N LEU A 13 -27.38 -20.69 45.45
CA LEU A 13 -27.02 -19.52 44.64
C LEU A 13 -25.51 -19.25 44.71
N LEU A 14 -24.94 -19.18 45.92
CA LEU A 14 -23.50 -18.97 46.13
C LEU A 14 -22.65 -20.06 45.49
N PHE A 15 -23.09 -21.32 45.54
CA PHE A 15 -22.42 -22.42 44.84
C PHE A 15 -22.36 -22.18 43.33
N TRP A 16 -23.48 -21.92 42.67
CA TRP A 16 -23.50 -21.67 41.22
C TRP A 16 -22.74 -20.41 40.82
N VAL A 17 -22.82 -19.35 41.64
CA VAL A 17 -22.03 -18.13 41.45
C VAL A 17 -20.54 -18.47 41.54
N ALA A 18 -20.09 -19.21 42.55
CA ALA A 18 -18.70 -19.62 42.68
C ALA A 18 -18.25 -20.54 41.52
N THR A 19 -19.06 -21.52 41.14
CA THR A 19 -18.75 -22.43 40.02
C THR A 19 -18.58 -21.69 38.69
N LEU A 20 -19.35 -20.63 38.45
CA LEU A 20 -19.24 -19.81 37.24
C LEU A 20 -18.11 -18.77 37.32
N LEU A 21 -17.87 -18.17 38.50
CA LEU A 21 -16.88 -17.10 38.67
C LEU A 21 -15.45 -17.61 38.84
N ILE A 22 -15.23 -18.76 39.49
CA ILE A 22 -13.88 -19.27 39.74
C ILE A 22 -13.09 -19.48 38.44
N PRO A 23 -13.62 -20.15 37.40
CA PRO A 23 -12.90 -20.30 36.13
C PRO A 23 -12.58 -18.96 35.45
N ILE A 24 -13.52 -18.02 35.49
CA ILE A 24 -13.32 -16.67 34.94
C ILE A 24 -12.20 -15.95 35.69
N LEU A 25 -12.22 -16.01 37.02
CA LEU A 25 -11.18 -15.40 37.86
C LEU A 25 -9.80 -16.02 37.57
N LEU A 26 -9.72 -17.34 37.42
CA LEU A 26 -8.47 -18.03 37.05
C LEU A 26 -7.94 -17.56 35.68
N LEU A 27 -8.82 -17.41 34.68
CA LEU A 27 -8.43 -16.88 33.37
C LEU A 27 -7.97 -15.41 33.48
N LEU A 28 -8.64 -14.58 34.28
CA LEU A 28 -8.23 -13.18 34.48
C LEU A 28 -6.88 -13.09 35.19
N VAL A 29 -6.63 -13.94 36.19
CA VAL A 29 -5.33 -14.02 36.88
C VAL A 29 -4.23 -14.50 35.93
N ALA A 30 -4.50 -15.52 35.11
CA ALA A 30 -3.55 -15.99 34.10
C ALA A 30 -3.26 -14.91 33.04
N GLU A 31 -4.27 -14.19 32.56
CA GLU A 31 -4.10 -13.07 31.63
C GLU A 31 -3.25 -11.96 32.26
N ALA A 32 -3.52 -11.59 33.52
CA ALA A 32 -2.75 -10.59 34.24
C ALA A 32 -1.29 -11.03 34.40
N PHE A 33 -1.04 -12.29 34.77
CA PHE A 33 0.30 -12.85 34.86
C PHE A 33 1.03 -12.80 33.51
N LEU A 34 0.38 -13.26 32.43
CA LEU A 34 0.96 -13.23 31.08
C LEU A 34 1.27 -11.81 30.60
N ARG A 35 0.45 -10.81 30.98
CA ARG A 35 0.73 -9.39 30.70
C ARG A 35 1.92 -8.87 31.48
N VAL A 36 2.08 -9.26 32.75
CA VAL A 36 3.22 -8.85 33.59
C VAL A 36 4.55 -9.34 33.03
N ILE A 37 4.58 -10.56 32.49
CA ILE A 37 5.79 -11.13 31.85
C ILE A 37 5.93 -10.75 30.36
N ASP A 38 5.06 -9.87 29.85
CA ASP A 38 4.94 -9.49 28.43
C ASP A 38 4.93 -10.67 27.44
N TYR A 39 4.22 -11.74 27.79
CA TYR A 39 4.12 -12.91 26.93
C TYR A 39 3.53 -12.55 25.57
N GLY A 40 4.20 -12.98 24.49
CA GLY A 40 3.82 -12.69 23.12
C GLY A 40 4.13 -11.25 22.65
N GLY A 41 4.54 -10.35 23.55
CA GLY A 41 4.90 -8.96 23.26
C GLY A 41 3.71 -8.09 22.81
N THR A 42 3.64 -6.82 23.20
CA THR A 42 2.76 -5.88 22.46
C THR A 42 3.53 -5.40 21.24
N ALA A 43 2.91 -5.47 20.07
CA ALA A 43 3.40 -4.72 18.91
C ALA A 43 2.55 -3.44 18.77
N PRO A 44 2.52 -2.50 19.74
CA PRO A 44 1.69 -1.29 19.65
C PRO A 44 2.01 -0.55 18.37
N LEU A 45 1.05 0.13 17.75
CA LEU A 45 1.29 0.88 16.52
C LEU A 45 2.33 1.98 16.73
N PHE A 46 2.31 2.62 17.91
CA PHE A 46 3.25 3.65 18.29
C PHE A 46 4.03 3.27 19.55
N ARG A 47 5.32 3.59 19.56
CA ARG A 47 6.18 3.56 20.75
C ARG A 47 6.61 4.98 21.09
N GLN A 48 6.96 5.21 22.36
CA GLN A 48 7.54 6.48 22.77
C GLN A 48 9.06 6.39 22.73
N GLU A 49 9.69 7.41 22.15
CA GLU A 49 11.13 7.60 22.15
C GLU A 49 11.43 9.05 22.53
N VAL A 50 12.55 9.29 23.21
CA VAL A 50 13.04 10.65 23.45
C VAL A 50 14.06 10.98 22.37
N ARG A 51 13.73 11.93 21.49
CA ARG A 51 14.65 12.45 20.47
C ARG A 51 14.96 13.91 20.80
N PHE A 52 16.24 14.21 21.03
CA PHE A 52 16.72 15.56 21.39
C PHE A 52 16.00 16.17 22.60
N GLY A 53 15.75 15.36 23.64
CA GLY A 53 15.05 15.79 24.86
C GLY A 53 13.53 15.94 24.72
N ILE A 54 12.97 15.70 23.53
CA ILE A 54 11.53 15.78 23.28
C ILE A 54 10.94 14.36 23.21
N PRO A 55 9.93 14.03 24.03
CA PRO A 55 9.20 12.78 23.88
C PRO A 55 8.38 12.80 22.59
N LYS A 56 8.62 11.81 21.72
CA LYS A 56 7.95 11.63 20.43
C LYS A 56 7.29 10.26 20.36
N TRP A 57 6.16 10.21 19.67
CA TRP A 57 5.61 8.97 19.14
C TRP A 57 6.39 8.59 17.88
N VAL A 58 6.78 7.34 17.80
CA VAL A 58 7.44 6.72 16.65
C VAL A 58 6.64 5.50 16.24
N VAL A 59 6.45 5.32 14.94
CA VAL A 59 5.77 4.13 14.42
C VAL A 59 6.60 2.91 14.77
N ASN A 60 5.95 1.89 15.32
CA ASN A 60 6.61 0.63 15.61
C ASN A 60 6.86 -0.15 14.33
N ALA A 61 8.12 -0.27 13.90
CA ALA A 61 8.52 -1.03 12.72
C ALA A 61 7.97 -2.47 12.72
N ASN A 62 7.79 -3.07 13.90
CA ASN A 62 7.33 -4.44 14.08
C ASN A 62 5.80 -4.59 14.16
N VAL A 63 5.01 -3.53 14.00
CA VAL A 63 3.53 -3.59 14.13
C VAL A 63 2.91 -4.64 13.20
N ALA A 64 3.52 -4.86 12.03
CA ALA A 64 3.06 -5.86 11.06
C ALA A 64 3.04 -7.28 11.63
N GLN A 65 3.87 -7.62 12.62
CA GLN A 65 3.93 -8.96 13.23
C GLN A 65 2.57 -9.41 13.84
N ARG A 66 1.63 -8.49 14.07
CA ARG A 66 0.24 -8.82 14.44
C ARG A 66 -0.49 -9.64 13.38
N TYR A 67 -0.14 -9.48 12.12
CA TYR A 67 -0.91 -9.92 10.96
C TYR A 67 -0.19 -10.96 10.10
N PHE A 68 1.13 -11.09 10.26
CA PHE A 68 1.95 -12.02 9.48
C PHE A 68 2.57 -13.08 10.39
N ASN A 69 2.26 -14.34 10.10
CA ASN A 69 2.96 -15.51 10.59
C ASN A 69 3.91 -16.03 9.50
N LEU A 70 4.95 -15.23 9.23
CA LEU A 70 6.02 -15.48 8.26
C LEU A 70 7.39 -15.47 8.95
N PRO A 71 8.46 -15.95 8.31
CA PRO A 71 9.81 -15.71 8.79
C PRO A 71 10.07 -14.21 9.02
N PRO A 72 10.75 -13.81 10.12
CA PRO A 72 10.93 -12.40 10.49
C PRO A 72 11.45 -11.51 9.36
N GLU A 73 12.37 -12.01 8.54
CA GLU A 73 12.98 -11.33 7.39
C GLU A 73 12.00 -11.03 6.24
N MET A 74 10.86 -11.72 6.18
CA MET A 74 9.81 -11.47 5.19
C MET A 74 8.71 -10.54 5.71
N ILE A 75 8.60 -10.36 7.03
CA ILE A 75 7.58 -9.50 7.61
C ILE A 75 7.90 -8.05 7.23
N PRO A 76 6.96 -7.33 6.58
CA PRO A 76 7.22 -5.96 6.16
C PRO A 76 7.31 -5.05 7.38
N GLU A 77 8.31 -4.18 7.40
CA GLU A 77 8.44 -3.17 8.43
C GLU A 77 7.58 -1.94 8.11
N ALA A 78 6.98 -1.35 9.14
CA ALA A 78 6.38 -0.01 9.04
C ALA A 78 7.49 1.05 9.11
N SER A 79 7.37 2.14 8.35
CA SER A 79 8.35 3.23 8.37
C SER A 79 8.42 3.87 9.76
N SER A 80 9.57 3.75 10.41
CA SER A 80 9.89 4.38 11.71
C SER A 80 10.54 5.76 11.54
N ASP A 81 10.64 6.24 10.31
CA ASP A 81 11.32 7.49 9.94
C ASP A 81 10.52 8.71 10.40
N VAL A 82 9.19 8.56 10.51
CA VAL A 82 8.30 9.63 10.96
C VAL A 82 8.08 9.55 12.47
N ALA A 83 8.59 10.57 13.17
CA ALA A 83 8.35 10.81 14.58
C ALA A 83 7.60 12.13 14.78
N PHE A 84 6.66 12.17 15.72
CA PHE A 84 5.89 13.38 16.05
C PHE A 84 5.75 13.57 17.56
N PRO A 85 5.72 14.80 18.09
CA PRO A 85 5.64 15.06 19.52
C PRO A 85 4.46 14.38 20.21
N VAL A 86 4.71 13.83 21.41
CA VAL A 86 3.65 13.24 22.26
C VAL A 86 2.61 14.29 22.61
N ASN A 87 3.07 15.49 22.97
CA ASN A 87 2.22 16.63 23.24
C ASN A 87 2.02 17.42 21.95
N LYS A 88 0.79 17.46 21.45
CA LYS A 88 0.43 18.19 20.24
C LYS A 88 0.48 19.70 20.50
N LEU A 89 1.32 20.42 19.77
CA LEU A 89 1.49 21.86 19.94
C LEU A 89 0.27 22.63 19.37
N PRO A 90 -0.03 23.84 19.90
CA PRO A 90 -1.01 24.72 19.28
C PRO A 90 -0.64 25.05 17.82
N GLY A 91 -1.63 25.06 16.92
CA GLY A 91 -1.39 25.30 15.49
C GLY A 91 -0.86 24.08 14.71
N THR A 92 -0.65 22.93 15.37
CA THR A 92 -0.31 21.67 14.71
C THR A 92 -1.48 21.12 13.90
N VAL A 93 -1.19 20.73 12.66
CA VAL A 93 -2.05 19.95 11.77
C VAL A 93 -1.41 18.58 11.57
N ARG A 94 -2.04 17.54 12.11
CA ARG A 94 -1.58 16.15 12.12
C ARG A 94 -2.46 15.28 11.22
N ILE A 95 -1.91 14.79 10.12
CA ILE A 95 -2.63 13.98 9.14
C ILE A 95 -1.96 12.60 9.05
N PHE A 96 -2.76 11.53 9.07
CA PHE A 96 -2.24 10.17 8.92
C PHE A 96 -2.58 9.63 7.54
N CYS A 97 -1.57 9.10 6.84
CA CYS A 97 -1.71 8.47 5.53
C CYS A 97 -1.77 6.94 5.71
N LEU A 98 -2.88 6.33 5.32
CA LEU A 98 -3.19 4.91 5.53
C LEU A 98 -3.18 4.16 4.20
N GLY A 99 -2.56 2.98 4.18
CA GLY A 99 -2.60 2.12 2.99
C GLY A 99 -1.56 1.02 2.92
N GLY A 100 -1.39 0.50 1.70
CA GLY A 100 -0.44 -0.58 1.40
C GLY A 100 0.99 -0.07 1.11
N SER A 101 1.73 -0.86 0.32
CA SER A 101 3.10 -0.56 -0.12
C SER A 101 3.22 0.75 -0.92
N THR A 102 2.21 1.11 -1.71
CA THR A 102 2.16 2.42 -2.38
C THR A 102 2.15 3.58 -1.38
N THR A 103 1.40 3.45 -0.28
CA THR A 103 1.42 4.48 0.77
C THR A 103 2.73 4.47 1.55
N ALA A 104 3.29 3.29 1.79
CA ALA A 104 4.61 3.14 2.41
C ALA A 104 5.70 3.87 1.59
N GLY A 105 5.51 3.99 0.27
CA GLY A 105 6.43 4.67 -0.64
C GLY A 105 7.23 3.72 -1.52
N PHE A 106 6.93 2.42 -1.50
CA PHE A 106 7.71 1.42 -2.22
C PHE A 106 7.87 1.81 -3.71
N PRO A 107 9.08 1.70 -4.27
CA PRO A 107 10.32 1.19 -3.67
C PRO A 107 11.19 2.26 -3.00
N PHE A 108 10.76 3.52 -3.03
CA PHE A 108 11.54 4.62 -2.50
C PHE A 108 11.50 4.69 -0.97
N GLU A 109 12.52 5.33 -0.42
CA GLU A 109 12.69 5.54 1.00
C GLU A 109 12.48 7.01 1.34
N ILE A 110 12.17 7.29 2.61
CA ILE A 110 12.19 8.61 3.25
C ILE A 110 11.45 9.73 2.50
N ASN A 111 12.11 10.38 1.53
CA ASN A 111 11.72 11.65 0.95
C ASN A 111 10.91 11.53 -0.36
N ALA A 112 11.01 10.41 -1.08
CA ALA A 112 10.38 10.25 -2.40
C ALA A 112 8.94 9.69 -2.37
N ASN A 113 8.44 9.29 -1.21
CA ASN A 113 7.05 8.85 -1.03
C ASN A 113 6.06 10.02 -1.00
N PHE A 114 4.79 9.78 -1.36
CA PHE A 114 3.81 10.86 -1.39
C PHE A 114 3.54 11.51 -0.01
N PRO A 115 3.54 10.80 1.14
CA PRO A 115 3.35 11.45 2.44
C PRO A 115 4.42 12.50 2.76
N PHE A 116 5.68 12.20 2.48
CA PHE A 116 6.79 13.14 2.69
C PHE A 116 6.70 14.32 1.72
N GLN A 117 6.45 14.04 0.44
CA GLN A 117 6.24 15.09 -0.58
C GLN A 117 5.06 16.00 -0.22
N LEU A 118 3.98 15.44 0.32
CA LEU A 118 2.83 16.19 0.82
C LEU A 118 3.21 17.07 2.01
N GLN A 119 3.96 16.54 2.99
CA GLN A 119 4.43 17.30 4.14
C GLN A 119 5.26 18.51 3.71
N HIS A 120 6.23 18.31 2.83
CA HIS A 120 7.09 19.38 2.32
C HIS A 120 6.28 20.51 1.67
N ARG A 121 5.30 20.15 0.84
CA ARG A 121 4.41 21.10 0.16
C ARG A 121 3.56 21.89 1.14
N LEU A 122 2.94 21.21 2.11
CA LEU A 122 2.10 21.86 3.12
C LEU A 122 2.92 22.77 4.03
N LYS A 123 4.14 22.38 4.44
CA LYS A 123 5.04 23.25 5.23
C LYS A 123 5.38 24.55 4.49
N LYS A 124 5.65 24.47 3.18
CA LYS A 124 5.92 25.66 2.36
C LYS A 124 4.69 26.54 2.18
N ALA A 125 3.52 25.94 2.00
CA ALA A 125 2.30 26.70 1.78
C ALA A 125 1.70 27.30 3.05
N PHE A 126 1.92 26.66 4.21
CA PHE A 126 1.37 27.04 5.51
C PHE A 126 2.50 27.17 6.54
N PRO A 127 3.43 28.15 6.38
CA PRO A 127 4.62 28.27 7.24
C PRO A 127 4.30 28.59 8.71
N ASN A 128 3.10 29.09 9.00
CA ASN A 128 2.64 29.39 10.36
C ASN A 128 2.02 28.17 11.07
N ASN A 129 1.79 27.06 10.35
CA ASN A 129 1.29 25.82 10.91
C ASN A 129 2.45 24.84 11.15
N VAL A 130 2.34 24.05 12.22
CA VAL A 130 3.21 22.87 12.41
C VAL A 130 2.58 21.70 11.67
N ILE A 131 3.13 21.33 10.53
CA ILE A 131 2.59 20.23 9.71
C ILE A 131 3.26 18.91 10.09
N GLU A 132 2.44 17.93 10.46
CA GLU A 132 2.84 16.56 10.77
C GLU A 132 2.07 15.60 9.84
N ILE A 133 2.76 15.03 8.84
CA ILE A 133 2.18 13.97 8.00
C ILE A 133 2.80 12.63 8.41
N VAL A 134 1.99 11.75 8.97
CA VAL A 134 2.41 10.46 9.49
C VAL A 134 2.11 9.37 8.47
N ASN A 135 3.17 8.77 7.91
CA ASN A 135 3.04 7.64 6.99
C ASN A 135 2.80 6.34 7.77
N LEU A 136 1.62 5.74 7.63
CA LEU A 136 1.29 4.42 8.19
C LEU A 136 1.05 3.39 7.08
N GLY A 137 1.63 3.60 5.90
CA GLY A 137 1.65 2.60 4.85
C GLY A 137 2.51 1.41 5.24
N ILE A 138 1.98 0.20 5.05
CA ILE A 138 2.71 -1.04 5.31
C ILE A 138 2.51 -1.98 4.11
N SER A 139 3.58 -2.63 3.65
CA SER A 139 3.48 -3.54 2.51
C SER A 139 2.54 -4.71 2.80
N ALA A 140 1.78 -5.12 1.79
CA ALA A 140 0.84 -6.24 1.83
C ALA A 140 -0.27 -6.20 2.92
N VAL A 141 -0.54 -5.02 3.49
CA VAL A 141 -1.70 -4.82 4.37
C VAL A 141 -2.92 -4.36 3.57
N ASN A 142 -4.12 -4.56 4.12
CA ASN A 142 -5.41 -4.31 3.45
C ASN A 142 -6.43 -3.65 4.41
N SER A 143 -7.71 -3.62 4.03
CA SER A 143 -8.75 -2.97 4.83
C SER A 143 -8.95 -3.55 6.23
N PHE A 144 -8.70 -4.84 6.47
CA PHE A 144 -8.81 -5.46 7.79
C PHE A 144 -7.78 -4.92 8.77
N THR A 145 -6.53 -4.84 8.31
CA THR A 145 -5.42 -4.33 9.12
C THR A 145 -5.58 -2.85 9.44
N VAL A 146 -6.05 -2.04 8.49
CA VAL A 146 -6.29 -0.62 8.74
C VAL A 146 -7.42 -0.43 9.76
N LEU A 147 -8.48 -1.24 9.69
CA LEU A 147 -9.57 -1.21 10.66
C LEU A 147 -9.11 -1.59 12.07
N ASP A 148 -8.24 -2.59 12.22
CA ASP A 148 -7.70 -2.97 13.54
C ASP A 148 -6.77 -1.90 14.14
N LEU A 149 -6.00 -1.20 13.30
CA LEU A 149 -5.09 -0.14 13.73
C LEU A 149 -5.80 1.18 14.06
N LEU A 150 -7.01 1.39 13.55
CA LEU A 150 -7.73 2.66 13.64
C LEU A 150 -7.88 3.22 15.06
N PRO A 151 -8.24 2.44 16.10
CA PRO A 151 -8.35 2.97 17.46
C PRO A 151 -7.05 3.62 17.96
N GLU A 152 -5.90 2.97 17.74
CA GLU A 152 -4.59 3.49 18.15
C GLU A 152 -4.20 4.76 17.38
N ILE A 153 -4.69 4.92 16.15
CA ILE A 153 -4.50 6.13 15.33
C ILE A 153 -5.34 7.28 15.90
N LEU A 154 -6.62 7.04 16.19
CA LEU A 154 -7.54 8.06 16.70
C LEU A 154 -7.12 8.58 18.08
N GLU A 155 -6.51 7.74 18.92
CA GLU A 155 -5.89 8.15 20.18
C GLU A 155 -4.79 9.22 20.01
N LYS A 156 -4.17 9.32 18.82
CA LYS A 156 -3.11 10.31 18.55
C LYS A 156 -3.64 11.65 18.05
N GLN A 157 -4.94 11.90 18.21
CA GLN A 157 -5.61 13.17 17.90
C GLN A 157 -5.32 13.66 16.47
N PRO A 158 -5.63 12.86 15.44
CA PRO A 158 -5.52 13.29 14.05
C PRO A 158 -6.42 14.50 13.78
N ASP A 159 -5.93 15.46 12.98
CA ASP A 159 -6.78 16.45 12.32
C ASP A 159 -7.34 15.92 11.00
N GLY A 160 -6.87 14.76 10.54
CA GLY A 160 -7.60 13.89 9.63
C GLY A 160 -6.78 12.78 8.99
N LEU A 161 -7.43 12.04 8.10
CA LEU A 161 -6.91 10.80 7.51
C LEU A 161 -6.91 10.89 5.98
N ILE A 162 -5.87 10.37 5.33
CA ILE A 162 -5.82 10.12 3.89
C ILE A 162 -5.74 8.62 3.68
N ILE A 163 -6.64 8.06 2.89
CA ILE A 163 -6.75 6.61 2.69
C ILE A 163 -6.54 6.26 1.21
N TYR A 164 -5.46 5.52 0.94
CA TYR A 164 -5.15 4.91 -0.37
C TYR A 164 -4.95 3.40 -0.17
N MET A 165 -6.00 2.59 -0.36
CA MET A 165 -5.93 1.14 -0.15
C MET A 165 -6.92 0.36 -1.01
N GLY A 166 -6.57 -0.88 -1.33
CA GLY A 166 -7.44 -1.83 -2.03
C GLY A 166 -6.69 -2.79 -2.98
N HIS A 167 -5.42 -2.52 -3.31
CA HIS A 167 -4.59 -3.44 -4.10
C HIS A 167 -4.39 -4.82 -3.43
N ASN A 168 -4.39 -4.86 -2.09
CA ASN A 168 -4.09 -6.06 -1.33
C ASN A 168 -5.32 -6.77 -0.76
N GLU A 169 -6.54 -6.47 -1.20
CA GLU A 169 -7.75 -7.13 -0.66
C GLU A 169 -7.82 -8.64 -0.99
N PHE A 170 -7.11 -9.07 -2.05
CA PHE A 170 -7.02 -10.49 -2.40
C PHE A 170 -5.92 -11.21 -1.63
N TYR A 171 -4.68 -10.68 -1.66
CA TYR A 171 -3.52 -11.41 -1.17
C TYR A 171 -2.90 -10.86 0.10
N GLY A 172 -3.25 -9.63 0.51
CA GLY A 172 -2.79 -9.04 1.75
C GLY A 172 -3.26 -9.82 2.98
N ALA A 173 -2.83 -9.43 4.17
CA ALA A 173 -3.18 -10.15 5.40
C ALA A 173 -4.70 -10.32 5.54
N PHE A 174 -5.17 -11.56 5.71
CA PHE A 174 -6.59 -11.97 5.75
C PHE A 174 -7.38 -11.80 4.44
N GLY A 175 -6.70 -11.52 3.33
CA GLY A 175 -7.29 -11.51 2.00
C GLY A 175 -7.79 -12.90 1.58
N VAL A 176 -8.79 -12.93 0.70
CA VAL A 176 -9.48 -14.18 0.29
C VAL A 176 -8.59 -15.20 -0.43
N GLY A 177 -7.45 -14.76 -0.99
CA GLY A 177 -6.44 -15.59 -1.64
C GLY A 177 -5.13 -15.70 -0.85
N SER A 178 -5.10 -15.20 0.39
CA SER A 178 -3.89 -15.09 1.21
C SER A 178 -3.55 -16.38 1.97
N THR A 179 -2.27 -16.67 2.15
CA THR A 179 -1.79 -17.66 3.13
C THR A 179 -1.99 -17.20 4.58
N GLN A 180 -2.09 -15.89 4.80
CA GLN A 180 -2.28 -15.29 6.12
C GLN A 180 -3.77 -15.16 6.41
N SER A 181 -4.46 -16.28 6.65
CA SER A 181 -5.93 -16.31 6.75
C SER A 181 -6.42 -17.21 7.87
N VAL A 182 -7.55 -16.82 8.46
CA VAL A 182 -8.38 -17.65 9.37
C VAL A 182 -9.75 -17.94 8.74
N GLY A 183 -9.83 -17.85 7.42
CA GLY A 183 -11.06 -17.83 6.63
C GLY A 183 -11.28 -16.47 5.97
N SER A 184 -12.38 -16.36 5.22
CA SER A 184 -12.72 -15.16 4.44
C SER A 184 -13.96 -14.42 4.97
N ASN A 185 -14.60 -14.95 6.02
CA ASN A 185 -15.75 -14.30 6.65
C ASN A 185 -15.28 -13.10 7.50
N ARG A 186 -15.82 -11.93 7.20
CA ARG A 186 -15.48 -10.67 7.89
C ARG A 186 -15.57 -10.76 9.41
N THR A 187 -16.70 -11.23 9.93
CA THR A 187 -16.97 -11.30 11.37
C THR A 187 -15.98 -12.23 12.07
N LEU A 188 -15.67 -13.37 11.46
CA LEU A 188 -14.66 -14.29 11.99
C LEU A 188 -13.28 -13.62 12.05
N ILE A 189 -12.85 -12.94 10.99
CA ILE A 189 -11.55 -12.26 10.93
C ILE A 189 -11.46 -11.18 12.01
N LEU A 190 -12.46 -10.32 12.13
CA LEU A 190 -12.47 -9.25 13.14
C LEU A 190 -12.54 -9.81 14.56
N THR A 191 -13.27 -10.90 14.77
CA THR A 191 -13.33 -11.59 16.08
C THR A 191 -11.98 -12.19 16.44
N TYR A 192 -11.30 -12.80 15.47
CA TYR A 192 -9.94 -13.31 15.64
C TYR A 192 -8.95 -12.18 15.99
N LEU A 193 -9.01 -11.05 15.29
CA LEU A 193 -8.19 -9.86 15.59
C LEU A 193 -8.50 -9.28 16.98
N ALA A 194 -9.76 -9.29 17.41
CA ALA A 194 -10.12 -8.90 18.77
C ALA A 194 -9.53 -9.86 19.81
N PHE A 195 -9.56 -11.18 19.57
CA PHE A 195 -8.97 -12.17 20.46
C PHE A 195 -7.44 -12.11 20.48
N LYS A 196 -6.78 -11.76 19.38
CA LYS A 196 -5.33 -11.50 19.32
C LYS A 196 -4.85 -10.45 20.32
N LYS A 197 -5.72 -9.63 20.91
CA LYS A 197 -5.39 -8.65 21.97
C LYS A 197 -5.25 -9.27 23.36
N TRP A 198 -5.60 -10.55 23.52
CA TRP A 198 -5.50 -11.31 24.77
C TRP A 198 -4.28 -12.22 24.78
N ARG A 199 -3.51 -12.21 25.87
CA ARG A 199 -2.28 -13.00 25.99
C ARG A 199 -2.55 -14.49 26.09
N ILE A 200 -3.62 -14.87 26.77
CA ILE A 200 -4.07 -16.27 26.82
C ILE A 200 -4.37 -16.78 25.41
N PHE A 201 -5.00 -15.96 24.56
CA PHE A 201 -5.30 -16.37 23.19
C PHE A 201 -4.02 -16.56 22.36
N GLN A 202 -3.05 -15.64 22.47
CA GLN A 202 -1.74 -15.78 21.83
C GLN A 202 -1.00 -17.04 22.32
N LEU A 203 -1.05 -17.33 23.63
CA LEU A 203 -0.48 -18.55 24.20
C LEU A 203 -1.15 -19.79 23.60
N LEU A 204 -2.48 -19.82 23.55
CA LEU A 204 -3.24 -20.92 22.97
C LEU A 204 -2.87 -21.13 21.49
N GLU A 205 -2.82 -20.05 20.72
CA GLU A 205 -2.42 -20.07 19.32
C GLU A 205 -1.00 -20.62 19.13
N ASN A 206 -0.03 -20.16 19.95
CA ASN A 206 1.35 -20.62 19.91
C ASN A 206 1.46 -22.12 20.23
N VAL A 207 0.73 -22.60 21.25
CA VAL A 207 0.68 -24.01 21.63
C VAL A 207 0.06 -24.85 20.50
N ILE A 208 -1.08 -24.42 19.95
CA ILE A 208 -1.70 -25.11 18.80
C ILE A 208 -0.75 -25.12 17.59
N GLY A 209 -0.04 -24.02 17.35
CA GLY A 209 0.95 -23.90 16.29
C GLY A 209 2.10 -24.88 16.42
N GLN A 210 2.58 -25.15 17.64
CA GLN A 210 3.64 -26.15 17.90
C GLN A 210 3.22 -27.58 17.56
N PHE A 211 1.94 -27.90 17.69
CA PHE A 211 1.40 -29.22 17.32
C PHE A 211 0.90 -29.28 15.87
N SER A 212 0.94 -28.16 15.14
CA SER A 212 0.58 -28.13 13.73
C SER A 212 1.77 -28.60 12.90
N ASN A 213 1.64 -29.75 12.24
CA ASN A 213 2.65 -30.26 11.30
C ASN A 213 2.65 -29.52 9.94
N ARG A 214 2.14 -28.27 9.92
CA ARG A 214 2.03 -27.45 8.70
C ARG A 214 3.33 -26.69 8.51
N GLN A 215 3.92 -26.85 7.33
CA GLN A 215 5.04 -26.02 6.89
C GLN A 215 4.67 -24.54 6.99
N LYS A 216 5.57 -23.69 7.51
CA LYS A 216 5.26 -22.26 7.63
C LYS A 216 5.12 -21.65 6.23
N PRO A 217 4.09 -20.85 5.96
CA PRO A 217 4.00 -20.12 4.70
C PRO A 217 5.27 -19.29 4.49
N GLY A 218 5.82 -19.33 3.27
CA GLY A 218 6.96 -18.49 2.88
C GLY A 218 8.35 -19.12 3.01
N GLU A 219 8.52 -20.33 3.57
CA GLU A 219 9.85 -20.96 3.70
C GLU A 219 10.61 -21.14 2.37
N THR A 220 9.89 -21.32 1.27
CA THR A 220 10.46 -21.45 -0.09
C THR A 220 10.19 -20.23 -0.98
N ALA A 221 9.59 -19.19 -0.42
CA ALA A 221 9.19 -18.01 -1.20
C ALA A 221 10.34 -17.01 -1.32
N GLU A 222 10.56 -16.51 -2.52
CA GLU A 222 11.60 -15.53 -2.84
C GLU A 222 11.13 -14.08 -2.57
N SER A 223 9.83 -13.87 -2.37
CA SER A 223 9.26 -12.56 -2.07
C SER A 223 8.06 -12.64 -1.13
N LEU A 224 7.77 -11.54 -0.43
CA LEU A 224 6.60 -11.41 0.44
C LEU A 224 5.30 -11.74 -0.31
N MET A 225 5.08 -11.18 -1.51
CA MET A 225 3.85 -11.42 -2.25
C MET A 225 3.71 -12.87 -2.72
N GLN A 226 4.83 -13.55 -3.03
CA GLN A 226 4.81 -14.99 -3.31
C GLN A 226 4.44 -15.81 -2.08
N ALA A 227 5.00 -15.47 -0.91
CA ALA A 227 4.66 -16.13 0.36
C ALA A 227 3.19 -15.96 0.73
N MET A 228 2.57 -14.86 0.29
CA MET A 228 1.18 -14.55 0.58
C MET A 228 0.19 -15.12 -0.42
N ALA A 229 0.56 -15.30 -1.69
CA ALA A 229 -0.36 -15.75 -2.73
C ALA A 229 -0.59 -17.27 -2.71
N ALA A 230 -1.46 -17.74 -1.81
CA ALA A 230 -1.87 -19.15 -1.75
C ALA A 230 -2.61 -19.58 -3.04
N ARG A 231 -3.59 -18.76 -3.45
CA ARG A 231 -4.39 -18.99 -4.65
C ARG A 231 -3.99 -18.00 -5.74
N GLN A 232 -2.93 -18.32 -6.48
CA GLN A 232 -2.35 -17.43 -7.50
C GLN A 232 -3.30 -17.12 -8.68
N GLU A 233 -4.40 -17.87 -8.83
CA GLU A 233 -5.37 -17.70 -9.89
C GLU A 233 -6.79 -17.53 -9.35
N ILE A 234 -7.31 -16.31 -9.43
CA ILE A 234 -8.67 -15.94 -8.99
C ILE A 234 -9.45 -15.36 -10.18
N PRO A 235 -10.28 -16.15 -10.88
CA PRO A 235 -11.13 -15.65 -11.96
C PRO A 235 -12.06 -14.52 -11.52
N LEU A 236 -12.39 -13.59 -12.42
CA LEU A 236 -13.18 -12.39 -12.07
C LEU A 236 -14.58 -12.72 -11.54
N TYR A 237 -15.14 -13.83 -12.02
CA TYR A 237 -16.47 -14.29 -11.63
C TYR A 237 -16.43 -15.35 -10.53
N ASP A 238 -15.29 -15.51 -9.86
CA ASP A 238 -15.17 -16.37 -8.69
C ASP A 238 -15.95 -15.80 -7.49
N PRO A 239 -16.68 -16.60 -6.70
CA PRO A 239 -17.37 -16.12 -5.51
C PRO A 239 -16.47 -15.38 -4.50
N ALA A 240 -15.18 -15.73 -4.42
CA ALA A 240 -14.21 -15.05 -3.58
C ALA A 240 -14.00 -13.58 -3.99
N VAL A 241 -14.21 -13.22 -5.27
CA VAL A 241 -14.16 -11.82 -5.73
C VAL A 241 -15.29 -10.99 -5.14
N ALA A 242 -16.51 -11.52 -5.15
CA ALA A 242 -17.64 -10.86 -4.51
C ALA A 242 -17.39 -10.70 -3.00
N GLN A 243 -16.87 -11.74 -2.35
CA GLN A 243 -16.53 -11.68 -0.94
C GLN A 243 -15.44 -10.64 -0.61
N ALA A 244 -14.36 -10.57 -1.42
CA ALA A 244 -13.33 -9.55 -1.26
C ALA A 244 -13.89 -8.13 -1.42
N ARG A 245 -14.74 -7.92 -2.43
CA ARG A 245 -15.43 -6.64 -2.66
C ARG A 245 -16.31 -6.26 -1.46
N ASP A 246 -17.13 -7.19 -0.98
CA ASP A 246 -18.09 -6.92 0.08
C ASP A 246 -17.39 -6.70 1.43
N ASN A 247 -16.34 -7.46 1.73
CA ASN A 247 -15.47 -7.25 2.89
C ASN A 247 -14.81 -5.87 2.84
N PHE A 248 -14.24 -5.48 1.69
CA PHE A 248 -13.60 -4.19 1.51
C PHE A 248 -14.60 -3.04 1.70
N ALA A 249 -15.78 -3.12 1.09
CA ALA A 249 -16.83 -2.12 1.24
C ALA A 249 -17.25 -1.93 2.70
N ALA A 250 -17.51 -3.05 3.41
CA ALA A 250 -17.90 -3.01 4.82
C ALA A 250 -16.78 -2.46 5.72
N ASN A 251 -15.52 -2.88 5.50
CA ASN A 251 -14.37 -2.38 6.26
C ASN A 251 -14.12 -0.89 6.01
N LEU A 252 -14.13 -0.46 4.76
CA LEU A 252 -13.91 0.94 4.40
C LEU A 252 -15.00 1.83 5.00
N GLN A 253 -16.27 1.39 4.95
CA GLN A 253 -17.37 2.10 5.57
C GLN A 253 -17.24 2.17 7.10
N GLU A 254 -16.83 1.10 7.76
CA GLU A 254 -16.61 1.09 9.21
C GLU A 254 -15.44 2.00 9.63
N ILE A 255 -14.35 2.00 8.87
CA ILE A 255 -13.21 2.91 9.09
C ILE A 255 -13.68 4.37 9.03
N VAL A 256 -14.40 4.72 7.97
CA VAL A 256 -14.94 6.07 7.77
C VAL A 256 -15.88 6.47 8.90
N ARG A 257 -16.85 5.62 9.25
CA ARG A 257 -17.83 5.93 10.29
C ARG A 257 -17.19 6.08 11.66
N THR A 258 -16.20 5.24 11.97
CA THR A 258 -15.47 5.32 13.24
C THR A 258 -14.68 6.61 13.35
N ALA A 259 -13.99 7.06 12.29
CA ALA A 259 -13.30 8.34 12.27
C ALA A 259 -14.28 9.54 12.38
N LYS A 260 -15.39 9.51 11.62
CA LYS A 260 -16.44 10.54 11.68
C LYS A 260 -17.09 10.65 13.05
N ALA A 261 -17.29 9.52 13.76
CA ALA A 261 -17.90 9.50 15.09
C ALA A 261 -17.09 10.31 16.13
N VAL A 262 -15.78 10.48 15.91
CA VAL A 262 -14.90 11.32 16.72
C VAL A 262 -14.49 12.62 16.02
N ASN A 263 -15.23 13.05 15.01
CA ASN A 263 -15.03 14.28 14.24
C ASN A 263 -13.67 14.38 13.52
N VAL A 264 -13.11 13.24 13.10
CA VAL A 264 -11.87 13.18 12.32
C VAL A 264 -12.22 13.13 10.83
N PRO A 265 -11.90 14.15 10.03
CA PRO A 265 -12.14 14.15 8.59
C PRO A 265 -11.36 13.06 7.87
N VAL A 266 -11.94 12.52 6.79
CA VAL A 266 -11.34 11.46 5.98
C VAL A 266 -11.35 11.88 4.52
N VAL A 267 -10.19 11.75 3.86
CA VAL A 267 -10.03 11.86 2.41
C VAL A 267 -9.83 10.47 1.83
N LEU A 268 -10.76 10.04 0.97
CA LEU A 268 -10.62 8.80 0.23
C LEU A 268 -9.95 9.05 -1.12
N SER A 269 -9.23 8.05 -1.61
CA SER A 269 -8.60 8.09 -2.93
C SER A 269 -8.91 6.84 -3.74
N THR A 270 -9.24 7.03 -5.02
CA THR A 270 -9.26 5.92 -5.98
C THR A 270 -7.85 5.36 -6.19
N LEU A 271 -7.78 4.11 -6.61
CA LEU A 271 -6.58 3.35 -6.90
C LEU A 271 -6.15 3.51 -8.35
N VAL A 272 -4.84 3.42 -8.56
CA VAL A 272 -4.19 3.57 -9.86
C VAL A 272 -3.23 2.40 -10.10
N SER A 273 -3.03 2.05 -11.37
CA SER A 273 -2.11 0.98 -11.78
C SER A 273 -1.62 1.22 -13.20
N ASN A 274 -0.49 0.61 -13.55
CA ASN A 274 -0.01 0.60 -14.91
C ASN A 274 -0.94 -0.25 -15.80
N LEU A 275 -1.52 0.40 -16.81
CA LEU A 275 -2.41 -0.22 -17.79
C LEU A 275 -1.70 -0.45 -19.12
N ARG A 276 -0.92 0.55 -19.56
CA ARG A 276 -0.31 0.59 -20.90
C ARG A 276 0.83 -0.40 -21.05
N ASP A 277 1.76 -0.37 -20.11
CA ASP A 277 3.09 -0.98 -20.27
C ASP A 277 3.26 -2.25 -19.43
N HIS A 278 2.17 -2.73 -18.82
CA HIS A 278 2.18 -3.94 -18.01
C HIS A 278 1.10 -4.95 -18.45
N SER A 279 1.53 -5.94 -19.23
CA SER A 279 0.72 -7.09 -19.63
C SER A 279 0.18 -7.83 -18.39
N PRO A 280 -0.99 -8.49 -18.48
CA PRO A 280 -1.47 -9.37 -17.41
C PRO A 280 -0.45 -10.44 -17.04
N PHE A 281 -0.33 -10.75 -15.75
CA PHE A 281 0.59 -11.76 -15.22
C PHE A 281 0.12 -13.17 -15.58
N ILE A 282 -1.15 -13.47 -15.32
CA ILE A 282 -1.74 -14.78 -15.63
C ILE A 282 -3.00 -14.58 -16.44
N SER A 283 -3.05 -15.22 -17.61
CA SER A 283 -4.16 -15.13 -18.55
C SER A 283 -4.55 -16.52 -19.05
N LYS A 284 -5.80 -16.93 -18.81
CA LYS A 284 -6.36 -18.20 -19.31
C LYS A 284 -7.76 -17.98 -19.89
N PHE A 285 -8.17 -18.88 -20.76
CA PHE A 285 -9.58 -19.02 -21.17
C PHE A 285 -10.38 -19.77 -20.10
N ALA A 286 -11.72 -19.72 -20.18
CA ALA A 286 -12.57 -20.28 -19.13
C ALA A 286 -12.42 -21.81 -19.03
N GLU A 287 -12.49 -22.34 -17.81
CA GLU A 287 -12.39 -23.78 -17.55
C GLU A 287 -13.47 -24.61 -18.23
N LYS A 288 -14.63 -23.99 -18.51
CA LYS A 288 -15.75 -24.62 -19.24
C LYS A 288 -15.39 -25.05 -20.68
N GLN A 289 -14.35 -24.47 -21.27
CA GLN A 289 -13.86 -24.86 -22.59
C GLN A 289 -13.03 -26.14 -22.46
N ASP A 290 -13.18 -27.10 -23.37
CA ASP A 290 -12.30 -28.28 -23.37
C ASP A 290 -10.83 -27.92 -23.68
N GLU A 291 -9.92 -28.84 -23.38
CA GLU A 291 -8.48 -28.62 -23.54
C GLU A 291 -8.09 -28.34 -25.00
N THR A 292 -8.69 -29.07 -25.95
CA THR A 292 -8.44 -28.89 -27.39
C THR A 292 -8.80 -27.47 -27.83
N THR A 293 -9.95 -26.97 -27.38
CA THR A 293 -10.42 -25.62 -27.64
C THR A 293 -9.51 -24.59 -27.01
N ARG A 294 -9.10 -24.77 -25.75
CA ARG A 294 -8.16 -23.86 -25.08
C ARG A 294 -6.82 -23.80 -25.80
N ASN A 295 -6.27 -24.94 -26.22
CA ASN A 295 -5.01 -25.01 -26.95
C ASN A 295 -5.10 -24.30 -28.30
N ARG A 296 -6.21 -24.49 -29.04
CA ARG A 296 -6.49 -23.77 -30.29
C ARG A 296 -6.57 -22.25 -30.05
N LEU A 297 -7.32 -21.80 -29.05
CA LEU A 297 -7.46 -20.37 -28.75
C LEU A 297 -6.12 -19.75 -28.31
N ASN A 298 -5.29 -20.48 -27.54
CA ASN A 298 -3.96 -20.03 -27.16
C ASN A 298 -3.03 -19.88 -28.37
N ALA A 299 -3.07 -20.81 -29.32
CA ALA A 299 -2.30 -20.72 -30.56
C ALA A 299 -2.74 -19.51 -31.40
N GLN A 300 -4.05 -19.29 -31.55
CA GLN A 300 -4.59 -18.11 -32.23
C GLN A 300 -4.23 -16.80 -31.53
N LEU A 301 -4.18 -16.80 -30.20
CA LEU A 301 -3.80 -15.62 -29.43
C LEU A 301 -2.30 -15.26 -29.61
N LEU A 302 -1.44 -16.29 -29.70
CA LEU A 302 -0.03 -16.11 -30.03
C LEU A 302 0.16 -15.57 -31.45
N GLU A 303 -0.60 -16.09 -32.42
CA GLU A 303 -0.62 -15.56 -33.79
C GLU A 303 -1.07 -14.09 -33.82
N ALA A 304 -2.16 -13.76 -33.12
CA ALA A 304 -2.64 -12.39 -33.02
C ALA A 304 -1.59 -11.44 -32.44
N HIS A 305 -0.85 -11.88 -31.42
CA HIS A 305 0.26 -11.10 -30.86
C HIS A 305 1.35 -10.84 -31.90
N GLY A 306 1.73 -11.85 -32.69
CA GLY A 306 2.67 -11.67 -33.80
C GLY A 306 2.18 -10.67 -34.86
N LEU A 307 0.88 -10.71 -35.19
CA LEU A 307 0.27 -9.75 -36.11
C LEU A 307 0.27 -8.31 -35.56
N VAL A 308 0.02 -8.11 -34.27
CA VAL A 308 0.14 -6.80 -33.61
C VAL A 308 1.58 -6.28 -33.67
N ALA A 309 2.56 -7.13 -33.39
CA ALA A 309 3.98 -6.79 -33.46
C ALA A 309 4.41 -6.41 -34.89
N ALA A 310 3.89 -7.12 -35.90
CA ALA A 310 4.13 -6.84 -37.32
C ALA A 310 3.32 -5.66 -37.89
N GLY A 311 2.49 -4.97 -37.08
CA GLY A 311 1.66 -3.85 -37.53
C GLY A 311 0.46 -4.25 -38.40
N GLN A 312 0.12 -5.53 -38.50
CA GLN A 312 -1.03 -6.03 -39.27
C GLN A 312 -2.33 -5.95 -38.44
N LEU A 313 -2.69 -4.74 -38.04
CA LEU A 313 -3.71 -4.46 -37.03
C LEU A 313 -5.11 -5.01 -37.38
N GLU A 314 -5.54 -4.88 -38.63
CA GLU A 314 -6.87 -5.36 -39.07
C GLU A 314 -7.00 -6.90 -39.03
N LYS A 315 -5.92 -7.60 -39.40
CA LYS A 315 -5.87 -9.07 -39.30
C LYS A 315 -5.87 -9.51 -37.84
N ALA A 316 -5.05 -8.86 -37.01
CA ALA A 316 -5.01 -9.13 -35.57
C ALA A 316 -6.39 -8.89 -34.93
N ALA A 317 -7.05 -7.77 -35.26
CA ALA A 317 -8.37 -7.44 -34.75
C ALA A 317 -9.42 -8.48 -35.14
N SER A 318 -9.41 -8.91 -36.40
CA SER A 318 -10.31 -9.96 -36.91
C SER A 318 -10.11 -11.29 -36.17
N LEU A 319 -8.86 -11.69 -35.95
CA LEU A 319 -8.53 -12.92 -35.21
C LEU A 319 -8.94 -12.83 -33.73
N LEU A 320 -8.67 -11.71 -33.06
CA LEU A 320 -9.09 -11.49 -31.67
C LEU A 320 -10.63 -11.47 -31.53
N ASN A 321 -11.36 -10.97 -32.53
CA ASN A 321 -12.82 -11.04 -32.56
C ASN A 321 -13.32 -12.48 -32.70
N ALA A 322 -12.69 -13.30 -33.54
CA ALA A 322 -13.00 -14.72 -33.65
C ALA A 322 -12.72 -15.49 -32.35
N ILE A 323 -11.60 -15.20 -31.66
CA ILE A 323 -11.30 -15.76 -30.34
C ILE A 323 -12.38 -15.35 -29.33
N ALA A 324 -12.70 -14.06 -29.25
CA ALA A 324 -13.65 -13.51 -28.28
C ALA A 324 -15.08 -14.05 -28.45
N ALA A 325 -15.47 -14.43 -29.68
CA ALA A 325 -16.75 -15.06 -29.97
C ALA A 325 -16.88 -16.45 -29.33
N VAL A 326 -15.76 -17.15 -29.09
CA VAL A 326 -15.72 -18.43 -28.39
C VAL A 326 -15.54 -18.21 -26.89
N ASP A 327 -14.57 -17.38 -26.51
CA ASP A 327 -14.26 -17.08 -25.12
C ASP A 327 -13.58 -15.71 -24.97
N SER A 328 -14.10 -14.88 -24.06
CA SER A 328 -13.66 -13.50 -23.84
C SER A 328 -13.03 -13.25 -22.46
N VAL A 329 -12.75 -14.29 -21.66
CA VAL A 329 -12.22 -14.11 -20.29
C VAL A 329 -10.69 -14.03 -20.23
N SER A 330 -9.99 -14.29 -21.34
CA SER A 330 -8.54 -14.15 -21.43
C SER A 330 -8.12 -12.68 -21.26
N ALA A 331 -7.31 -12.39 -20.24
CA ALA A 331 -6.78 -11.05 -19.99
C ALA A 331 -5.89 -10.55 -21.14
N LYS A 332 -5.04 -11.43 -21.69
CA LYS A 332 -4.12 -11.12 -22.79
C LYS A 332 -4.86 -10.79 -24.09
N LEU A 333 -6.01 -11.41 -24.35
CA LEU A 333 -6.91 -11.03 -25.46
C LEU A 333 -7.29 -9.55 -25.41
N HIS A 334 -7.68 -9.05 -24.23
CA HIS A 334 -8.06 -7.63 -24.08
C HIS A 334 -6.84 -6.71 -24.06
N PHE A 335 -5.69 -7.16 -23.56
CA PHE A 335 -4.46 -6.39 -23.65
C PHE A 335 -4.07 -6.12 -25.11
N LEU A 336 -4.09 -7.16 -25.97
CA LEU A 336 -3.81 -7.00 -27.40
C LEU A 336 -4.84 -6.11 -28.11
N ARG A 337 -6.12 -6.19 -27.72
CA ARG A 337 -7.16 -5.24 -28.21
C ARG A 337 -6.83 -3.80 -27.82
N GLY A 338 -6.30 -3.59 -26.61
CA GLY A 338 -5.81 -2.30 -26.15
C GLY A 338 -4.67 -1.77 -27.02
N GLU A 339 -3.68 -2.61 -27.32
CA GLU A 339 -2.56 -2.24 -28.20
C GLU A 339 -3.01 -1.89 -29.61
N ILE A 340 -3.93 -2.67 -30.19
CA ILE A 340 -4.51 -2.40 -31.52
C ILE A 340 -5.25 -1.06 -31.51
N ALA A 341 -6.12 -0.85 -30.52
CA ALA A 341 -6.88 0.39 -30.41
C ALA A 341 -5.96 1.61 -30.25
N LEU A 342 -4.91 1.49 -29.42
CA LEU A 342 -3.93 2.54 -29.21
C LEU A 342 -3.16 2.87 -30.49
N LYS A 343 -2.62 1.84 -31.17
CA LYS A 343 -1.92 2.01 -32.46
C LYS A 343 -2.83 2.57 -33.56
N SER A 344 -4.15 2.40 -33.42
CA SER A 344 -5.16 2.95 -34.34
C SER A 344 -5.68 4.34 -33.93
N GLY A 345 -5.09 4.98 -32.90
CA GLY A 345 -5.52 6.30 -32.41
C GLY A 345 -6.84 6.31 -31.62
N LYS A 346 -7.40 5.13 -31.30
CA LYS A 346 -8.67 4.98 -30.57
C LYS A 346 -8.41 4.89 -29.06
N THR A 347 -8.03 6.01 -28.45
CA THR A 347 -7.52 6.08 -27.08
C THR A 347 -8.52 5.61 -26.01
N ASP A 348 -9.79 5.99 -26.10
CA ASP A 348 -10.82 5.55 -25.14
C ASP A 348 -11.09 4.05 -25.21
N ALA A 349 -11.13 3.51 -26.43
CA ALA A 349 -11.27 2.07 -26.63
C ALA A 349 -10.06 1.30 -26.09
N ALA A 350 -8.86 1.86 -26.26
CA ALA A 350 -7.63 1.31 -25.70
C ALA A 350 -7.66 1.31 -24.17
N PHE A 351 -8.05 2.43 -23.56
CA PHE A 351 -8.21 2.53 -22.11
C PHE A 351 -9.19 1.49 -21.56
N GLY A 352 -10.35 1.34 -22.21
CA GLY A 352 -11.35 0.33 -21.83
C GLY A 352 -10.81 -1.10 -21.94
N ALA A 353 -10.10 -1.42 -23.03
CA ALA A 353 -9.53 -2.74 -23.25
C ALA A 353 -8.39 -3.07 -22.27
N PHE A 354 -7.48 -2.13 -22.00
CA PHE A 354 -6.42 -2.32 -21.00
C PHE A 354 -6.99 -2.45 -19.57
N SER A 355 -8.01 -1.65 -19.23
CA SER A 355 -8.71 -1.78 -17.94
C SER A 355 -9.35 -3.16 -17.81
N ARG A 356 -9.98 -3.65 -18.88
CA ARG A 356 -10.56 -5.00 -18.91
C ARG A 356 -9.49 -6.09 -18.79
N ALA A 357 -8.34 -5.91 -19.42
CA ALA A 357 -7.20 -6.84 -19.29
C ALA A 357 -6.72 -6.93 -17.85
N ARG A 358 -6.55 -5.80 -17.16
CA ARG A 358 -6.21 -5.79 -15.72
C ARG A 358 -7.26 -6.51 -14.89
N ASP A 359 -8.55 -6.25 -15.12
CA ASP A 359 -9.63 -6.83 -14.30
C ASP A 359 -9.72 -8.36 -14.48
N LEU A 360 -9.37 -8.86 -15.67
CA LEU A 360 -9.34 -10.28 -16.00
C LEU A 360 -8.02 -10.99 -15.63
N ASP A 361 -6.99 -10.25 -15.22
CA ASP A 361 -5.74 -10.84 -14.74
C ASP A 361 -6.04 -11.80 -13.58
N LEU A 362 -5.64 -13.07 -13.74
CA LEU A 362 -5.95 -14.08 -12.73
C LEU A 362 -5.09 -13.90 -11.48
N LEU A 363 -3.91 -13.30 -11.62
CA LEU A 363 -3.08 -12.89 -10.49
C LEU A 363 -3.44 -11.45 -10.10
N ARG A 364 -4.33 -11.33 -9.11
CA ARG A 364 -4.96 -10.07 -8.68
C ARG A 364 -4.07 -9.17 -7.81
N PHE A 365 -2.84 -8.88 -8.26
CA PHE A 365 -1.98 -7.87 -7.62
C PHE A 365 -2.43 -6.45 -7.92
N ARG A 366 -3.00 -6.21 -9.11
CA ARG A 366 -3.69 -4.96 -9.43
C ARG A 366 -5.15 -5.04 -8.98
N ALA A 367 -5.61 -4.01 -8.26
CA ALA A 367 -7.01 -3.86 -7.90
C ALA A 367 -7.87 -3.79 -9.17
N PRO A 368 -8.91 -4.62 -9.32
CA PRO A 368 -9.87 -4.47 -10.42
C PRO A 368 -10.68 -3.18 -10.31
N SER A 369 -11.26 -2.73 -11.44
CA SER A 369 -12.01 -1.47 -11.54
C SER A 369 -13.06 -1.30 -10.46
N PHE A 370 -13.75 -2.39 -10.10
CA PHE A 370 -14.87 -2.35 -9.15
C PHE A 370 -14.46 -1.85 -7.76
N PHE A 371 -13.18 -1.95 -7.37
CA PHE A 371 -12.74 -1.37 -6.09
C PHE A 371 -12.80 0.15 -6.10
N ASN A 372 -12.51 0.79 -7.25
CA ASN A 372 -12.71 2.23 -7.39
C ASN A 372 -14.19 2.60 -7.35
N ASP A 373 -15.07 1.75 -7.89
CA ASP A 373 -16.52 1.96 -7.80
C ASP A 373 -17.01 1.86 -6.35
N VAL A 374 -16.47 0.91 -5.57
CA VAL A 374 -16.72 0.82 -4.12
C VAL A 374 -16.24 2.07 -3.40
N ILE A 375 -15.02 2.54 -3.67
CA ILE A 375 -14.46 3.75 -3.04
C ILE A 375 -15.34 4.97 -3.34
N ARG A 376 -15.75 5.16 -4.60
CA ARG A 376 -16.67 6.23 -5.01
C ARG A 376 -18.01 6.13 -4.29
N THR A 377 -18.60 4.93 -4.26
CA THR A 377 -19.88 4.68 -3.60
C THR A 377 -19.82 4.99 -2.10
N VAL A 378 -18.76 4.57 -1.41
CA VAL A 378 -18.58 4.89 0.01
C VAL A 378 -18.36 6.38 0.21
N ALA A 379 -17.56 7.04 -0.64
CA ALA A 379 -17.35 8.48 -0.56
C ALA A 379 -18.67 9.24 -0.73
N GLU A 380 -19.49 8.89 -1.73
CA GLU A 380 -20.79 9.51 -1.96
C GLU A 380 -21.76 9.25 -0.80
N THR A 381 -21.88 7.99 -0.36
CA THR A 381 -22.79 7.58 0.72
C THR A 381 -22.47 8.28 2.03
N GLU A 382 -21.18 8.38 2.36
CA GLU A 382 -20.70 8.98 3.60
C GLU A 382 -20.41 10.48 3.45
N GLN A 383 -20.71 11.08 2.29
CA GLN A 383 -20.50 12.50 1.95
C GLN A 383 -19.06 12.97 2.22
N LEU A 384 -18.11 12.15 1.79
CA LEU A 384 -16.69 12.39 1.96
C LEU A 384 -16.07 13.06 0.73
N PRO A 385 -15.00 13.83 0.94
CA PRO A 385 -14.12 14.20 -0.14
C PRO A 385 -13.45 12.98 -0.79
N LEU A 386 -13.43 13.00 -2.12
CA LEU A 386 -12.77 12.00 -2.94
C LEU A 386 -11.67 12.65 -3.80
N VAL A 387 -10.46 12.11 -3.72
CA VAL A 387 -9.40 12.36 -4.68
C VAL A 387 -9.46 11.26 -5.75
N ASP A 388 -10.05 11.57 -6.91
CA ASP A 388 -10.10 10.63 -8.03
C ASP A 388 -8.74 10.58 -8.76
N LEU A 389 -7.75 9.95 -8.12
CA LEU A 389 -6.45 9.70 -8.71
C LEU A 389 -6.53 8.92 -10.02
N ALA A 390 -7.56 8.08 -10.24
CA ALA A 390 -7.71 7.37 -11.51
C ALA A 390 -7.95 8.36 -12.66
N ALA A 391 -8.81 9.37 -12.45
CA ALA A 391 -8.99 10.46 -13.40
C ALA A 391 -7.73 11.33 -13.55
N VAL A 392 -7.06 11.65 -12.44
CA VAL A 392 -5.83 12.47 -12.46
C VAL A 392 -4.70 11.77 -13.23
N PHE A 393 -4.43 10.48 -12.95
CA PHE A 393 -3.40 9.72 -13.63
C PHE A 393 -3.73 9.51 -15.11
N ARG A 394 -5.02 9.33 -15.45
CA ARG A 394 -5.46 9.31 -16.85
C ARG A 394 -5.14 10.62 -17.55
N ALA A 395 -5.52 11.75 -16.97
CA ALA A 395 -5.27 13.07 -17.56
C ALA A 395 -3.77 13.40 -17.68
N ALA A 396 -2.95 12.91 -16.75
CA ALA A 396 -1.50 13.10 -16.74
C ALA A 396 -0.73 12.18 -17.71
N SER A 397 -1.41 11.22 -18.33
CA SER A 397 -0.76 10.20 -19.16
C SER A 397 -0.93 10.44 -20.65
N PRO A 398 0.12 10.18 -21.45
CA PRO A 398 0.02 10.20 -22.90
C PRO A 398 -1.14 9.32 -23.39
N GLU A 399 -1.90 9.86 -24.34
CA GLU A 399 -3.12 9.23 -24.87
C GLU A 399 -4.19 8.87 -23.82
N GLY A 400 -4.10 9.38 -22.60
CA GLY A 400 -5.04 9.04 -21.54
C GLY A 400 -4.87 7.63 -20.96
N ILE A 401 -3.70 7.00 -21.10
CA ILE A 401 -3.47 5.62 -20.65
C ILE A 401 -2.28 5.56 -19.69
N PRO A 402 -2.51 5.34 -18.38
CA PRO A 402 -1.44 5.24 -17.39
C PRO A 402 -0.44 4.13 -17.68
N GLY A 403 0.85 4.48 -17.68
CA GLY A 403 1.97 3.61 -18.05
C GLY A 403 3.26 3.94 -17.27
N ASN A 404 4.39 3.54 -17.82
CA ASN A 404 5.73 3.76 -17.25
C ASN A 404 6.09 5.25 -17.07
N ASN A 405 5.31 6.15 -17.67
CA ASN A 405 5.41 7.59 -17.41
C ASN A 405 5.11 7.94 -15.95
N LEU A 406 4.27 7.18 -15.25
CA LEU A 406 3.90 7.40 -13.85
C LEU A 406 4.15 6.19 -12.94
N PHE A 407 4.49 5.02 -13.49
CA PHE A 407 4.75 3.79 -12.75
C PHE A 407 6.15 3.24 -13.01
N LEU A 408 6.72 2.52 -12.04
CA LEU A 408 7.94 1.73 -12.24
C LEU A 408 7.63 0.34 -12.79
N GLU A 409 6.47 -0.20 -12.42
CA GLU A 409 6.08 -1.57 -12.70
C GLU A 409 4.52 -1.68 -12.73
N HIS A 410 3.89 -2.75 -12.26
CA HIS A 410 2.44 -2.97 -12.42
C HIS A 410 1.53 -2.01 -11.65
N LEU A 411 1.94 -1.49 -10.49
CA LEU A 411 1.12 -0.58 -9.65
C LEU A 411 1.88 0.46 -8.84
N HIS A 412 3.19 0.32 -8.62
CA HIS A 412 4.00 1.23 -7.82
C HIS A 412 4.35 2.47 -8.64
N PRO A 413 3.93 3.67 -8.20
CA PRO A 413 4.28 4.91 -8.86
C PRO A 413 5.80 5.10 -8.93
N ASN A 414 6.27 5.66 -10.04
CA ASN A 414 7.60 6.27 -10.07
C ASN A 414 7.56 7.61 -9.30
N PHE A 415 8.71 8.28 -9.18
CA PHE A 415 8.76 9.54 -8.43
C PHE A 415 7.79 10.60 -8.98
N THR A 416 7.61 10.68 -10.31
CA THR A 416 6.64 11.61 -10.92
C THR A 416 5.20 11.26 -10.50
N GLY A 417 4.86 9.97 -10.48
CA GLY A 417 3.58 9.49 -9.97
C GLY A 417 3.35 9.82 -8.50
N TYR A 418 4.36 9.65 -7.63
CA TYR A 418 4.26 10.03 -6.22
C TYR A 418 4.12 11.55 -6.01
N GLN A 419 4.81 12.36 -6.81
CA GLN A 419 4.61 13.81 -6.80
C GLN A 419 3.18 14.20 -7.21
N LEU A 420 2.62 13.52 -8.21
CA LEU A 420 1.24 13.73 -8.67
C LEU A 420 0.23 13.37 -7.58
N MET A 421 0.44 12.27 -6.85
CA MET A 421 -0.37 11.90 -5.69
C MET A 421 -0.31 12.98 -4.60
N ALA A 422 0.90 13.37 -4.19
CA ALA A 422 1.11 14.39 -3.16
C ALA A 422 0.43 15.71 -3.52
N GLN A 423 0.53 16.14 -4.78
CA GLN A 423 -0.14 17.34 -5.25
C GLN A 423 -1.66 17.22 -5.19
N SER A 424 -2.21 16.10 -5.63
CA SER A 424 -3.66 15.87 -5.65
C SER A 424 -4.24 15.92 -4.24
N TYR A 425 -3.54 15.34 -3.26
CA TYR A 425 -3.92 15.43 -1.86
C TYR A 425 -3.80 16.85 -1.31
N ALA A 426 -2.73 17.57 -1.63
CA ALA A 426 -2.57 18.94 -1.15
C ALA A 426 -3.65 19.90 -1.69
N ILE A 427 -4.03 19.75 -2.96
CA ILE A 427 -5.16 20.49 -3.57
C ILE A 427 -6.46 20.16 -2.83
N ALA A 428 -6.74 18.86 -2.59
CA ALA A 428 -7.94 18.44 -1.90
C ALA A 428 -8.00 19.01 -0.47
N LEU A 429 -6.92 18.87 0.32
CA LEU A 429 -6.86 19.40 1.68
C LEU A 429 -7.09 20.93 1.72
N ARG A 430 -6.55 21.68 0.74
CA ARG A 430 -6.80 23.13 0.61
C ARG A 430 -8.27 23.42 0.29
N GLN A 431 -8.84 22.74 -0.70
CA GLN A 431 -10.22 22.99 -1.15
C GLN A 431 -11.26 22.67 -0.08
N LEU A 432 -10.97 21.70 0.77
CA LEU A 432 -11.87 21.25 1.83
C LEU A 432 -11.76 22.09 3.09
N ASN A 433 -10.91 23.14 3.11
CA ASN A 433 -10.55 23.88 4.30
C ASN A 433 -10.25 22.92 5.47
N PHE A 434 -9.44 21.89 5.18
CA PHE A 434 -9.17 20.83 6.15
C PHE A 434 -8.78 21.46 7.49
N PRO A 435 -9.34 20.98 8.63
CA PRO A 435 -9.39 21.78 9.84
C PRO A 435 -8.02 22.36 10.20
N ARG A 436 -8.01 23.66 10.53
CA ARG A 436 -6.84 24.38 11.09
C ARG A 436 -5.71 24.70 10.10
N LEU A 437 -5.83 24.38 8.81
CA LEU A 437 -5.00 25.04 7.80
C LEU A 437 -5.42 26.52 7.76
N THR A 438 -4.55 27.42 8.24
CA THR A 438 -4.88 28.84 8.26
C THR A 438 -4.99 29.37 6.83
N PRO A 439 -6.12 29.96 6.43
CA PRO A 439 -6.28 30.51 5.08
C PRO A 439 -5.52 31.84 5.02
N GLN A 440 -4.23 31.77 4.71
CA GLN A 440 -3.55 32.87 4.04
C GLN A 440 -3.30 32.44 2.59
N PRO A 441 -3.35 33.37 1.61
CA PRO A 441 -2.80 33.06 0.30
C PRO A 441 -1.36 32.60 0.52
N PRO A 442 -0.99 31.37 0.11
CA PRO A 442 0.36 30.90 0.33
C PRO A 442 1.31 31.89 -0.34
N ALA A 443 2.47 32.14 0.26
CA ALA A 443 3.48 33.06 -0.29
C ALA A 443 3.84 32.73 -1.76
N VAL A 444 3.56 31.49 -2.18
CA VAL A 444 3.57 31.00 -3.56
C VAL A 444 2.30 30.16 -3.81
N ASP A 445 1.53 30.43 -4.86
CA ASP A 445 0.38 29.58 -5.24
C ASP A 445 0.85 28.23 -5.81
N LEU A 446 1.11 27.27 -4.90
CA LEU A 446 1.52 25.90 -5.22
C LEU A 446 0.33 24.98 -5.54
N PHE A 447 -0.92 25.45 -5.39
CA PHE A 447 -2.12 24.60 -5.54
C PHE A 447 -3.18 25.20 -6.48
N GLY A 448 -2.82 26.20 -7.28
CA GLY A 448 -3.68 26.77 -8.30
C GLY A 448 -4.05 25.77 -9.40
N LYS A 449 -5.17 26.00 -10.08
CA LYS A 449 -5.63 25.23 -11.25
C LYS A 449 -4.73 25.51 -12.46
N LYS A 450 -3.51 24.97 -12.46
CA LYS A 450 -2.66 24.86 -13.66
C LYS A 450 -2.90 23.50 -14.30
N ASP A 451 -2.55 23.34 -15.59
CA ASP A 451 -2.56 22.01 -16.23
C ASP A 451 -1.67 21.05 -15.42
N ILE A 452 -2.02 19.77 -15.34
CA ILE A 452 -1.20 18.76 -14.66
C ILE A 452 0.22 18.72 -15.24
N ALA A 453 0.39 18.95 -16.54
CA ALA A 453 1.71 19.06 -17.17
C ALA A 453 2.53 20.23 -16.59
N ASP A 454 1.92 21.42 -16.45
CA ASP A 454 2.56 22.61 -15.87
C ASP A 454 2.88 22.41 -14.39
N ILE A 455 1.96 21.77 -13.66
CA ILE A 455 2.12 21.33 -12.28
C ILE A 455 3.38 20.45 -12.19
N LEU A 456 3.43 19.35 -12.95
CA LEU A 456 4.56 18.42 -12.94
C LEU A 456 5.88 19.12 -13.33
N GLN A 457 5.86 20.01 -14.33
CA GLN A 457 7.05 20.75 -14.75
C GLN A 457 7.58 21.69 -13.66
N SER A 458 6.68 22.42 -12.98
CA SER A 458 7.05 23.30 -11.87
C SER A 458 7.59 22.52 -10.66
N PHE A 459 7.09 21.31 -10.41
CA PHE A 459 7.51 20.47 -9.29
C PHE A 459 8.80 19.66 -9.52
N ARG A 460 9.21 19.45 -10.76
CA ARG A 460 10.53 18.85 -11.05
C ARG A 460 11.70 19.70 -10.50
N ALA A 461 11.49 21.00 -10.24
CA ALA A 461 12.47 21.88 -9.61
C ALA A 461 12.50 21.81 -8.07
N ASP A 462 11.43 21.32 -7.43
CA ASP A 462 11.30 21.21 -5.97
C ASP A 462 11.05 19.76 -5.56
N SER A 463 12.15 19.05 -5.29
CA SER A 463 12.15 17.60 -5.10
C SER A 463 11.98 17.16 -3.63
N ALA A 464 11.74 18.09 -2.70
CA ALA A 464 11.78 17.82 -1.25
C ALA A 464 13.07 17.11 -0.80
N GLY A 465 14.20 17.50 -1.39
CA GLY A 465 15.49 16.87 -1.13
C GLY A 465 15.76 15.61 -1.92
N VAL A 466 14.85 15.13 -2.78
CA VAL A 466 15.10 13.95 -3.62
C VAL A 466 16.24 14.22 -4.60
N THR A 467 17.26 13.37 -4.57
CA THR A 467 18.45 13.42 -5.44
C THR A 467 18.47 12.24 -6.42
N PRO A 468 19.37 12.23 -7.42
CA PRO A 468 19.56 11.05 -8.26
C PRO A 468 19.88 9.78 -7.47
N LEU A 469 20.50 9.89 -6.28
CA LEU A 469 20.78 8.75 -5.41
C LEU A 469 19.48 8.08 -4.92
N ASP A 470 18.51 8.87 -4.47
CA ASP A 470 17.20 8.37 -4.01
C ASP A 470 16.43 7.65 -5.14
N ILE A 471 16.52 8.18 -6.36
CA ILE A 471 15.92 7.56 -7.53
C ILE A 471 16.60 6.21 -7.83
N GLU A 472 17.93 6.14 -7.72
CA GLU A 472 18.68 4.91 -7.92
C GLU A 472 18.40 3.85 -6.84
N PHE A 473 18.24 4.24 -5.57
CA PHE A 473 17.80 3.31 -4.53
C PHE A 473 16.47 2.64 -4.92
N GLY A 474 15.49 3.45 -5.33
CA GLY A 474 14.18 2.94 -5.78
C GLY A 474 14.28 2.06 -7.03
N ASN A 475 15.05 2.49 -8.04
CA ASN A 475 15.23 1.76 -9.28
C ASN A 475 15.91 0.40 -9.08
N LEU A 476 16.95 0.32 -8.24
CA LEU A 476 17.64 -0.93 -7.92
C LEU A 476 16.73 -1.91 -7.18
N ARG A 477 15.97 -1.43 -6.19
CA ARG A 477 14.98 -2.25 -5.47
C ARG A 477 13.88 -2.75 -6.40
N ASN A 478 13.40 -1.89 -7.30
CA ASN A 478 12.45 -2.28 -8.34
C ASN A 478 13.04 -3.32 -9.30
N PHE A 479 14.29 -3.13 -9.74
CA PHE A 479 14.97 -4.08 -10.61
C PHE A 479 15.05 -5.46 -9.96
N GLN A 480 15.45 -5.54 -8.68
CA GLN A 480 15.49 -6.79 -7.92
C GLN A 480 14.10 -7.44 -7.80
N LEU A 481 13.05 -6.66 -7.55
CA LEU A 481 11.68 -7.16 -7.52
C LEU A 481 11.29 -7.80 -8.86
N MET A 482 11.61 -7.12 -9.97
CA MET A 482 11.30 -7.58 -11.32
C MET A 482 12.10 -8.81 -11.75
N GLN A 483 13.15 -9.21 -11.01
CA GLN A 483 13.87 -10.46 -11.26
C GLN A 483 13.19 -11.68 -10.63
N ARG A 484 12.11 -11.51 -9.86
CA ARG A 484 11.45 -12.59 -9.13
C ARG A 484 10.07 -12.88 -9.71
N TRP A 485 9.48 -14.00 -9.28
CA TRP A 485 8.07 -14.26 -9.56
C TRP A 485 7.20 -13.09 -9.06
N PRO A 486 6.17 -12.66 -9.82
CA PRO A 486 5.68 -13.20 -11.11
C PRO A 486 6.28 -12.52 -12.36
N PHE A 487 7.27 -11.65 -12.21
CA PHE A 487 7.78 -10.82 -13.31
C PHE A 487 8.74 -11.56 -14.23
N SER A 488 9.62 -12.39 -13.66
CA SER A 488 10.63 -13.13 -14.42
C SER A 488 10.70 -14.58 -13.98
N ILE A 489 10.90 -15.45 -14.97
CA ILE A 489 11.31 -16.86 -14.80
C ILE A 489 12.79 -17.06 -15.15
N THR A 490 13.47 -16.02 -15.61
CA THR A 490 14.89 -16.02 -15.99
C THR A 490 15.53 -14.77 -15.39
N PRO A 491 15.85 -14.80 -14.08
CA PRO A 491 16.39 -13.64 -13.37
C PRO A 491 17.72 -13.20 -13.97
N LEU A 492 17.93 -11.89 -14.06
CA LEU A 492 19.22 -11.30 -14.40
C LEU A 492 20.03 -11.00 -13.13
N SER A 493 21.37 -11.06 -13.25
CA SER A 493 22.28 -10.54 -12.22
C SER A 493 22.11 -9.02 -12.07
N ILE A 494 22.46 -8.50 -10.89
CA ILE A 494 22.56 -7.06 -10.64
C ILE A 494 23.52 -6.35 -11.61
N ASP A 495 24.48 -7.08 -12.19
CA ASP A 495 25.42 -6.53 -13.17
C ASP A 495 24.74 -6.12 -14.48
N ALA A 496 23.57 -6.67 -14.78
CA ALA A 496 22.77 -6.28 -15.94
C ALA A 496 22.04 -4.95 -15.74
N TYR A 497 21.95 -4.45 -14.49
CA TYR A 497 21.29 -3.19 -14.18
C TYR A 497 22.05 -2.00 -14.79
N GLN A 498 21.32 -1.23 -15.58
CA GLN A 498 21.79 0.01 -16.19
C GLN A 498 21.37 1.20 -15.31
N PRO A 499 22.30 1.79 -14.55
CA PRO A 499 21.99 2.84 -13.60
C PRO A 499 21.62 4.14 -14.28
N VAL A 500 20.79 4.94 -13.61
CA VAL A 500 20.50 6.32 -13.99
C VAL A 500 21.32 7.24 -13.08
N GLY A 501 22.41 7.80 -13.58
CA GLY A 501 23.27 8.68 -12.79
C GLY A 501 24.74 8.54 -13.16
N ASP A 502 25.62 9.15 -12.36
CA ASP A 502 27.05 8.96 -12.53
C ASP A 502 27.57 7.75 -11.74
N SER A 503 28.80 7.33 -12.04
CA SER A 503 29.39 6.12 -11.46
C SER A 503 29.47 6.15 -9.92
N LEU A 504 29.62 7.33 -9.29
CA LEU A 504 29.65 7.45 -7.83
C LEU A 504 28.27 7.16 -7.26
N THR A 505 27.22 7.77 -7.83
CA THR A 505 25.82 7.50 -7.45
C THR A 505 25.50 6.02 -7.52
N LYS A 506 25.86 5.35 -8.64
CA LYS A 506 25.65 3.91 -8.81
C LYS A 506 26.32 3.11 -7.69
N ALA A 507 27.61 3.37 -7.46
CA ALA A 507 28.39 2.62 -6.48
C ALA A 507 27.79 2.74 -5.07
N THR A 508 27.43 3.96 -4.67
CA THR A 508 26.74 4.20 -3.38
C THR A 508 25.39 3.50 -3.31
N ALA A 509 24.60 3.53 -4.39
CA ALA A 509 23.30 2.87 -4.46
C ALA A 509 23.39 1.34 -4.30
N ILE A 510 24.41 0.71 -4.90
CA ILE A 510 24.66 -0.73 -4.74
C ILE A 510 25.09 -1.07 -3.31
N ARG A 511 25.95 -0.26 -2.69
CA ARG A 511 26.34 -0.47 -1.27
C ARG A 511 25.14 -0.38 -0.34
N HIS A 512 24.28 0.61 -0.53
CA HIS A 512 23.05 0.76 0.23
C HIS A 512 22.12 -0.46 0.07
N LEU A 513 21.93 -0.95 -1.17
CA LEU A 513 21.14 -2.15 -1.46
C LEU A 513 21.67 -3.40 -0.72
N ARG A 514 22.99 -3.50 -0.56
CA ARG A 514 23.68 -4.57 0.20
C ARG A 514 23.66 -4.35 1.71
N ARG A 515 23.01 -3.29 2.19
CA ARG A 515 22.95 -2.88 3.61
C ARG A 515 24.33 -2.55 4.19
N GLU A 516 25.24 -2.08 3.36
CA GLU A 516 26.59 -1.64 3.77
C GLU A 516 26.61 -0.16 4.21
N THR A 517 25.53 0.58 3.96
CA THR A 517 25.33 1.98 4.38
C THR A 517 23.84 2.26 4.54
N TYR A 518 23.49 3.23 5.38
CA TYR A 518 22.11 3.68 5.60
C TYR A 518 21.79 4.89 4.71
N TRP A 519 20.51 5.24 4.60
CA TRP A 519 20.07 6.28 3.68
C TRP A 519 20.82 7.61 3.90
N ASP A 520 20.89 8.10 5.14
CA ASP A 520 21.54 9.35 5.52
C ASP A 520 23.07 9.32 5.33
N PHE A 521 23.72 8.25 5.81
CA PHE A 521 25.16 8.06 5.63
C PHE A 521 25.55 7.95 4.15
N ALA A 522 24.74 7.29 3.33
CA ALA A 522 24.97 7.20 1.88
C ALA A 522 24.97 8.58 1.20
N HIS A 523 24.10 9.49 1.64
CA HIS A 523 24.07 10.88 1.17
C HIS A 523 25.34 11.64 1.60
N TYR A 524 25.79 11.50 2.85
CA TYR A 524 27.03 12.13 3.33
C TYR A 524 28.27 11.58 2.61
N GLU A 525 28.41 10.25 2.49
CA GLU A 525 29.52 9.61 1.76
C GLU A 525 29.57 10.06 0.29
N LEU A 526 28.40 10.16 -0.36
CA LEU A 526 28.33 10.64 -1.74
C LEU A 526 28.67 12.14 -1.83
N ALA A 527 28.30 12.93 -0.82
CA ALA A 527 28.66 14.35 -0.75
C ALA A 527 30.18 14.55 -0.68
N GLU A 528 30.87 13.81 0.19
CA GLU A 528 32.33 13.82 0.31
C GLU A 528 33.03 13.39 -0.98
N ALA A 529 32.51 12.34 -1.63
CA ALA A 529 33.01 11.87 -2.91
C ALA A 529 32.84 12.94 -4.01
N TYR A 530 31.71 13.65 -4.03
CA TYR A 530 31.48 14.77 -4.94
C TYR A 530 32.37 15.96 -4.63
N GLN A 531 32.61 16.28 -3.36
CA GLN A 531 33.51 17.36 -2.96
C GLN A 531 34.95 17.07 -3.39
N SER A 532 35.43 15.84 -3.17
CA SER A 532 36.75 15.36 -3.60
C SER A 532 36.91 15.41 -5.13
N ALA A 533 35.81 15.26 -5.87
CA ALA A 533 35.77 15.39 -7.33
C ALA A 533 35.46 16.81 -7.83
N GLU A 534 35.55 17.83 -6.96
CA GLU A 534 35.27 19.25 -7.25
C GLU A 534 33.83 19.53 -7.75
N LYS A 535 32.88 18.64 -7.47
CA LYS A 535 31.46 18.76 -7.84
C LYS A 535 30.63 19.36 -6.70
N MET A 536 31.02 20.55 -6.23
CA MET A 536 30.46 21.17 -5.02
C MET A 536 28.92 21.32 -5.02
N ALA A 537 28.33 21.64 -6.17
CA ALA A 537 26.87 21.77 -6.30
C ALA A 537 26.12 20.45 -6.06
N ARG A 538 26.73 19.31 -6.44
CA ARG A 538 26.16 17.98 -6.18
C ARG A 538 26.35 17.59 -4.72
N ALA A 539 27.53 17.83 -4.16
CA ALA A 539 27.79 17.60 -2.74
C ALA A 539 26.78 18.33 -1.84
N LEU A 540 26.57 19.62 -2.10
CA LEU A 540 25.58 20.42 -1.37
C LEU A 540 24.15 19.87 -1.51
N ARG A 541 23.81 19.25 -2.65
CA ARG A 541 22.48 18.68 -2.87
C ARG A 541 22.25 17.45 -1.98
N GLU A 542 23.22 16.56 -1.86
CA GLU A 542 23.11 15.38 -0.99
C GLU A 542 23.05 15.78 0.49
N ILE A 543 23.88 16.75 0.93
CA ILE A 543 23.81 17.29 2.33
C ILE A 543 22.44 17.90 2.62
N ARG A 544 21.89 18.67 1.66
CA ARG A 544 20.54 19.25 1.80
C ARG A 544 19.44 18.18 1.85
N ALA A 545 19.62 17.05 1.17
CA ALA A 545 18.65 15.95 1.22
C ALA A 545 18.49 15.45 2.65
N VAL A 546 19.61 15.20 3.35
CA VAL A 546 19.60 14.78 4.75
C VAL A 546 19.00 15.86 5.65
N GLY A 547 19.41 17.12 5.48
CA GLY A 547 18.86 18.22 6.29
C GLY A 547 17.34 18.44 6.11
N ILE A 548 16.78 18.12 4.95
CA ILE A 548 15.32 18.18 4.70
C ILE A 548 14.60 16.98 5.33
N ALA A 549 15.14 15.77 5.16
CA ALA A 549 14.57 14.54 5.69
C ALA A 549 14.63 14.45 7.21
N PHE A 550 15.81 14.76 7.75
CA PHE A 550 16.16 14.64 9.15
C PHE A 550 16.82 15.95 9.60
N PRO A 551 16.04 17.03 9.82
CA PRO A 551 16.59 18.32 10.23
C PRO A 551 17.34 18.28 11.57
N GLU A 552 17.12 17.23 12.36
CA GLU A 552 17.79 16.99 13.63
C GLU A 552 19.07 16.15 13.48
N ASN A 553 19.26 15.47 12.35
CA ASN A 553 20.41 14.60 12.07
C ASN A 553 21.49 15.33 11.25
N TYR A 554 21.70 16.61 11.56
CA TYR A 554 22.77 17.39 10.98
C TYR A 554 24.08 16.91 11.60
N VAL A 555 25.00 16.42 10.77
CA VAL A 555 26.40 16.22 11.14
C VAL A 555 27.14 17.48 10.66
N PRO A 556 27.42 18.45 11.54
CA PRO A 556 28.41 19.47 11.22
C PRO A 556 29.77 18.79 11.27
N ASP A 557 30.46 18.76 10.13
CA ASP A 557 31.92 18.84 10.13
C ASP A 557 32.34 20.28 9.78
#